data_AF-A0A7V4EIQ8-F1
#
_entry.id   AF-A0A7V4EIQ8-F1
#
_cell.length_a   1.000
_cell.length_b   1.000
_cell.length_c   1.000
_cell.angle_alpha   90.00
_cell.angle_beta   90.00
_cell.angle_gamma   90.00
#
_symmetry.space_group_name_H-M   'P 1'
#
loop_
_entity.id
_entity.type
_entity.pdbx_description
1 polymer ?
#
loop_
_entity_poly.entity_id
_entity_poly.type
_entity_poly.pdbx_seq_one_letter_code
_entity_poly.pdbx_strand_id
1 'polypeptide(L)'
;VGLLPAGGGTKEMLLRFTGELAPYEEADPFEGVKRAFNLIALAKTSTSALEAKKLGFLRDRDRISMNRDFLIADAKRRVLELAPDYRPPLPPKIRVLGSEALGNLRYAVWAFREAGEITDHDMRIGLEIAYVLSGGEGAPREVFEWDLLDLEREAFLKLLGTRKTQERIAYTLKTGKPLRN
;
A
#
# COMPACT_ATOMS: atom_id res chain seq x y z
N VAL A 1 -7.16 8.39 9.74
CA VAL A 1 -7.29 7.84 11.12
C VAL A 1 -5.97 7.64 11.86
N GLY A 2 -4.80 7.80 11.22
CA GLY A 2 -3.51 7.69 11.93
C GLY A 2 -2.86 6.29 11.87
N LEU A 3 -3.18 5.52 10.84
CA LEU A 3 -2.77 4.12 10.67
C LEU A 3 -2.27 3.92 9.24
N LEU A 4 -1.40 2.94 9.03
CA LEU A 4 -1.11 2.39 7.71
C LEU A 4 -2.11 1.25 7.36
N PRO A 5 -2.28 0.88 6.08
CA PRO A 5 -3.12 -0.25 5.70
C PRO A 5 -2.51 -1.56 6.21
N ALA A 6 -3.24 -2.27 7.07
CA ALA A 6 -2.79 -3.50 7.75
C ALA A 6 -3.53 -4.79 7.35
N GLY A 7 -4.32 -4.74 6.27
CA GLY A 7 -5.04 -5.88 5.70
C GLY A 7 -4.32 -6.50 4.50
N GLY A 8 -2.99 -6.36 4.42
CA GLY A 8 -2.14 -6.73 3.28
C GLY A 8 -2.02 -5.63 2.23
N GLY A 9 -2.59 -4.44 2.46
CA GLY A 9 -2.63 -3.37 1.48
C GLY A 9 -1.26 -2.78 1.18
N THR A 10 -0.38 -2.67 2.18
CA THR A 10 0.96 -2.11 1.99
C THR A 10 1.82 -3.09 1.19
N LYS A 11 1.79 -4.38 1.58
CA LYS A 11 2.43 -5.46 0.84
C LYS A 11 1.89 -5.62 -0.58
N GLU A 12 0.57 -5.57 -0.80
CA GLU A 12 -0.03 -5.74 -2.12
C GLU A 12 0.39 -4.65 -3.10
N MET A 13 0.43 -3.38 -2.66
CA MET A 13 0.87 -2.30 -3.53
C MET A 13 2.36 -2.39 -3.85
N LEU A 14 3.20 -2.79 -2.88
CA LEU A 14 4.62 -3.04 -3.12
C LEU A 14 4.80 -4.14 -4.17
N LEU A 15 4.20 -5.32 -3.95
CA LEU A 15 4.29 -6.47 -4.86
C LEU A 15 3.85 -6.11 -6.29
N ARG A 16 2.75 -5.37 -6.42
CA ARG A 16 2.23 -4.98 -7.75
C ARG A 16 3.19 -4.08 -8.48
N PHE A 17 3.64 -3.00 -7.85
CA PHE A 17 4.47 -2.02 -8.54
C PHE A 17 5.90 -2.49 -8.78
N THR A 18 6.49 -3.28 -7.90
CA THR A 18 7.80 -3.90 -8.18
C THR A 18 7.66 -5.02 -9.23
N GLY A 19 6.56 -5.78 -9.20
CA GLY A 19 6.26 -6.79 -10.20
C GLY A 19 6.03 -6.24 -11.61
N GLU A 20 5.46 -5.04 -11.75
CA GLU A 20 5.33 -4.32 -13.04
C GLU A 20 6.70 -3.99 -13.66
N LEU A 21 7.72 -3.75 -12.83
CA LEU A 21 9.06 -3.40 -13.28
C LEU A 21 9.97 -4.62 -13.52
N ALA A 22 9.67 -5.77 -12.90
CA ALA A 22 10.49 -6.97 -12.96
C ALA A 22 10.88 -7.47 -14.38
N PRO A 23 10.03 -7.33 -15.42
CA PRO A 23 10.40 -7.71 -16.79
C PRO A 23 11.42 -6.78 -17.47
N TYR A 24 11.71 -5.60 -16.91
CA TYR A 24 12.55 -4.57 -17.51
C TYR A 24 13.89 -4.50 -16.79
N GLU A 25 14.96 -5.05 -17.38
CA GLU A 25 16.28 -5.17 -16.73
C GLU A 25 16.88 -3.83 -16.30
N GLU A 26 16.64 -2.77 -17.06
CA GLU A 26 17.16 -1.42 -16.78
C GLU A 26 16.26 -0.59 -15.84
N ALA A 27 15.10 -1.11 -15.44
CA ALA A 27 14.20 -0.36 -14.57
C ALA A 27 14.73 -0.29 -13.13
N ASP A 28 14.75 0.91 -12.56
CA ASP A 28 15.06 1.10 -11.14
C ASP A 28 13.94 0.51 -10.26
N PRO A 29 14.22 -0.55 -9.46
CA PRO A 29 13.21 -1.14 -8.58
C PRO A 29 12.65 -0.17 -7.53
N PHE A 30 13.41 0.89 -7.19
CA PHE A 30 12.97 1.89 -6.23
C PHE A 30 11.77 2.69 -6.71
N GLU A 31 11.58 2.87 -8.03
CA GLU A 31 10.40 3.59 -8.55
C GLU A 31 9.09 2.88 -8.21
N GLY A 32 9.08 1.54 -8.15
CA GLY A 32 7.93 0.77 -7.67
C GLY A 32 7.64 1.00 -6.18
N VAL A 33 8.70 1.01 -5.36
CA VAL A 33 8.62 1.28 -3.92
C VAL A 33 8.10 2.70 -3.66
N LYS A 34 8.66 3.69 -4.36
CA LYS A 34 8.28 5.10 -4.30
C LYS A 34 6.84 5.33 -4.73
N ARG A 35 6.37 4.64 -5.78
CA ARG A 35 4.97 4.68 -6.21
C ARG A 35 4.04 4.13 -5.13
N ALA A 36 4.38 3.00 -4.50
CA ALA A 36 3.62 2.44 -3.38
C ALA A 36 3.57 3.41 -2.20
N PHE A 37 4.72 3.97 -1.83
CA PHE A 37 4.85 4.92 -0.74
C PHE A 37 3.97 6.15 -0.97
N ASN A 38 4.08 6.79 -2.12
CA ASN A 38 3.31 8.00 -2.44
C ASN A 38 1.81 7.74 -2.48
N LEU A 39 1.38 6.56 -2.94
CA LEU A 39 -0.05 6.20 -2.96
C LEU A 39 -0.61 6.07 -1.53
N ILE A 40 0.13 5.39 -0.66
CA ILE A 40 -0.30 5.08 0.71
C ILE A 40 -0.13 6.29 1.64
N ALA A 41 1.04 6.93 1.64
CA ALA A 41 1.37 8.04 2.54
C ALA A 41 0.48 9.27 2.29
N LEU A 42 0.12 9.53 1.03
CA LEU A 42 -0.79 10.62 0.66
C LEU A 42 -2.27 10.20 0.71
N ALA A 43 -2.57 8.96 1.11
CA ALA A 43 -3.92 8.39 1.16
C ALA A 43 -4.72 8.64 -0.14
N LYS A 44 -4.08 8.42 -1.30
CA LYS A 44 -4.72 8.67 -2.60
C LYS A 44 -5.95 7.77 -2.76
N THR A 45 -7.06 8.38 -3.14
CA THR A 45 -8.31 7.67 -3.47
C THR A 45 -8.58 7.76 -4.96
N SER A 46 -9.44 6.88 -5.46
CA SER A 46 -9.90 6.92 -6.83
C SER A 46 -11.37 7.32 -6.92
N THR A 47 -11.70 8.10 -7.94
CA THR A 47 -13.05 8.55 -8.28
C THR A 47 -13.71 7.71 -9.37
N SER A 48 -12.95 6.86 -10.08
CA SER A 48 -13.45 6.02 -11.16
C SER A 48 -12.64 4.74 -11.34
N ALA A 49 -13.25 3.68 -11.89
CA ALA A 49 -12.52 2.43 -12.15
C ALA A 49 -11.32 2.61 -13.11
N LEU A 50 -11.40 3.53 -14.06
CA LEU A 50 -10.29 3.84 -14.98
C LEU A 50 -9.13 4.53 -14.25
N GLU A 51 -9.43 5.46 -13.34
CA GLU A 51 -8.41 6.05 -12.47
C GLU A 51 -7.83 5.00 -11.51
N ALA A 52 -8.66 4.11 -10.97
CA ALA A 52 -8.20 3.02 -10.10
C ALA A 52 -7.22 2.07 -10.80
N LYS A 53 -7.39 1.84 -12.11
CA LYS A 53 -6.38 1.14 -12.94
C LYS A 53 -5.08 1.92 -13.04
N LYS A 54 -5.13 3.22 -13.35
CA LYS A 54 -3.92 4.09 -13.41
C LYS A 54 -3.17 4.13 -12.07
N LEU A 55 -3.92 4.15 -10.96
CA LEU A 55 -3.37 4.10 -9.60
C LEU A 55 -2.90 2.71 -9.17
N GLY A 56 -3.12 1.65 -9.95
CA GLY A 56 -2.70 0.28 -9.63
C GLY A 56 -3.58 -0.48 -8.63
N PHE A 57 -4.72 0.09 -8.23
CA PHE A 57 -5.70 -0.60 -7.41
C PHE A 57 -6.39 -1.72 -8.18
N LEU A 58 -6.70 -1.47 -9.45
CA LEU A 58 -7.19 -2.47 -10.40
C LEU A 58 -6.07 -2.84 -11.38
N ARG A 59 -6.01 -4.12 -11.75
CA ARG A 59 -5.08 -4.67 -12.74
C ARG A 59 -5.68 -4.56 -14.14
N ASP A 60 -4.85 -4.69 -15.17
CA ASP A 60 -5.34 -4.62 -16.56
C ASP A 60 -6.41 -5.68 -16.88
N ARG A 61 -6.24 -6.88 -16.31
CA ARG A 61 -7.18 -8.00 -16.40
C ARG A 61 -8.50 -7.82 -15.63
N ASP A 62 -8.59 -6.83 -14.75
CA ASP A 62 -9.81 -6.61 -13.98
C ASP A 62 -10.88 -5.96 -14.88
N ARG A 63 -12.09 -6.54 -14.86
CA ARG A 63 -13.23 -6.07 -15.66
C ARG A 63 -13.96 -4.94 -14.94
N ILE A 64 -14.59 -4.06 -15.71
CA ILE A 64 -15.37 -2.93 -15.20
C ILE A 64 -16.83 -3.13 -15.60
N SER A 65 -17.71 -3.22 -14.61
CA SER A 65 -19.16 -3.22 -14.82
C SER A 65 -19.70 -1.80 -14.68
N MET A 66 -20.23 -1.23 -15.76
CA MET A 66 -20.71 0.16 -15.77
C MET A 66 -21.97 0.36 -14.93
N ASN A 67 -22.89 -0.62 -14.94
CA ASN A 67 -24.10 -0.58 -14.13
C ASN A 67 -23.92 -1.45 -12.88
N ARG A 68 -24.14 -0.84 -11.71
CA ARG A 68 -24.02 -1.48 -10.40
C ARG A 68 -24.97 -2.68 -10.24
N ASP A 69 -26.14 -2.65 -10.87
CA ASP A 69 -27.13 -3.74 -10.80
C ASP A 69 -26.60 -5.05 -11.43
N PHE A 70 -25.70 -4.93 -12.42
CA PHE A 70 -25.08 -6.09 -13.06
C PHE A 70 -23.79 -6.55 -12.37
N LEU A 71 -23.20 -5.76 -11.46
CA LEU A 71 -21.90 -6.06 -10.87
C LEU A 71 -21.81 -7.48 -10.29
N ILE A 72 -22.82 -7.91 -9.52
CA ILE A 72 -22.84 -9.25 -8.93
C ILE A 72 -23.06 -10.34 -9.98
N ALA A 73 -23.92 -10.09 -10.98
CA ALA A 73 -24.16 -11.03 -12.06
C ALA A 73 -22.88 -11.23 -12.90
N ASP A 74 -22.20 -10.15 -13.24
CA ASP A 74 -20.93 -10.15 -13.98
C ASP A 74 -19.82 -10.87 -13.20
N ALA A 75 -19.71 -10.60 -11.89
CA ALA A 75 -18.75 -11.28 -11.02
C ALA A 75 -19.01 -12.79 -10.95
N LYS A 76 -20.28 -13.22 -10.79
CA LYS A 76 -20.65 -14.65 -10.80
C LYS A 76 -20.30 -15.32 -12.12
N ARG A 77 -20.64 -14.68 -13.26
CA ARG A 77 -20.27 -15.21 -14.58
C ARG A 77 -18.75 -15.33 -14.70
N ARG A 78 -17.98 -14.35 -14.23
CA ARG A 78 -16.52 -14.43 -14.27
C ARG A 78 -15.95 -15.59 -13.44
N VAL A 79 -16.51 -15.87 -12.27
CA VAL A 79 -16.11 -17.02 -11.45
C VAL A 79 -16.41 -18.33 -12.18
N LEU A 80 -17.60 -18.47 -12.77
CA LEU A 80 -17.97 -19.65 -13.55
C LEU A 80 -17.09 -19.86 -14.79
N GLU A 81 -16.69 -18.76 -15.46
CA GLU A 81 -15.72 -18.80 -16.57
C GLU A 81 -14.34 -19.30 -16.13
N LEU A 82 -13.91 -18.95 -14.91
CA LEU A 82 -12.59 -19.32 -14.38
C LEU A 82 -12.56 -20.72 -13.78
N ALA A 83 -13.69 -21.20 -13.23
CA ALA A 83 -13.77 -22.40 -12.42
C ALA A 83 -13.21 -23.69 -13.06
N PRO A 84 -13.39 -23.98 -14.37
CA PRO A 84 -12.97 -25.26 -14.94
C PRO A 84 -11.47 -25.54 -14.81
N ASP A 85 -10.63 -24.51 -14.97
CA ASP A 85 -9.18 -24.65 -15.08
C ASP A 85 -8.40 -23.74 -14.13
N TYR A 86 -9.07 -23.14 -13.14
CA TYR A 86 -8.41 -22.24 -12.20
C TYR A 86 -7.33 -22.97 -11.40
N ARG A 87 -6.11 -22.44 -11.47
CA ARG A 87 -5.01 -22.83 -10.59
C ARG A 87 -4.59 -21.61 -9.77
N PRO A 88 -4.44 -21.76 -8.43
CA PRO A 88 -3.95 -20.67 -7.61
C PRO A 88 -2.52 -20.29 -8.07
N PRO A 89 -2.18 -19.00 -8.11
CA PRO A 89 -0.81 -18.59 -8.38
C PRO A 89 0.12 -19.07 -7.28
N LEU A 90 1.38 -19.34 -7.62
CA LEU A 90 2.40 -19.62 -6.62
C LEU A 90 2.59 -18.41 -5.69
N PRO A 91 2.89 -18.62 -4.40
CA PRO A 91 3.25 -17.54 -3.50
C PRO A 91 4.39 -16.71 -4.09
N PRO A 92 4.22 -15.40 -4.25
CA PRO A 92 5.24 -14.57 -4.86
C PRO A 92 6.41 -14.37 -3.90
N LYS A 93 7.62 -14.30 -4.47
CA LYS A 93 8.75 -13.68 -3.80
C LYS A 93 8.77 -12.20 -4.12
N ILE A 94 9.06 -11.37 -3.12
CA ILE A 94 9.07 -9.92 -3.24
C ILE A 94 10.49 -9.45 -3.02
N ARG A 95 11.05 -8.73 -3.99
CA ARG A 95 12.35 -8.07 -3.82
C ARG A 95 12.16 -6.80 -3.00
N VAL A 96 12.77 -6.78 -1.81
CA VAL A 96 12.84 -5.59 -0.95
C VAL A 96 14.21 -4.96 -1.07
N LEU A 97 14.28 -3.63 -0.89
CA LEU A 97 15.51 -2.85 -1.08
C LEU A 97 16.18 -2.45 0.23
N GLY A 98 15.57 -2.78 1.37
CA GLY A 98 16.17 -2.60 2.70
C GLY A 98 16.56 -1.15 2.99
N SER A 99 17.75 -0.98 3.57
CA SER A 99 18.25 0.29 4.08
C SER A 99 18.37 1.39 3.01
N GLU A 100 18.61 1.04 1.75
CA GLU A 100 18.71 2.01 0.66
C GLU A 100 17.37 2.72 0.42
N ALA A 101 16.32 1.94 0.15
CA ALA A 101 14.98 2.50 -0.01
C ALA A 101 14.50 3.17 1.26
N LEU A 102 14.82 2.61 2.42
CA LEU A 102 14.41 3.18 3.71
C LEU A 102 15.01 4.57 3.92
N GLY A 103 16.30 4.75 3.60
CA GLY A 103 16.98 6.04 3.66
C GLY A 103 16.31 7.09 2.76
N ASN A 104 16.06 6.73 1.50
CA ASN A 104 15.42 7.62 0.52
C ASN A 104 13.99 8.01 0.95
N LEU A 105 13.20 7.06 1.45
CA LEU A 105 11.84 7.34 1.92
C LEU A 105 11.83 8.14 3.24
N ARG A 106 12.76 7.87 4.16
CA ARG A 106 12.94 8.69 5.39
C ARG A 106 13.27 10.14 5.03
N TYR A 107 14.14 10.35 4.05
CA TYR A 107 14.44 11.68 3.53
C TYR A 107 13.20 12.34 2.94
N ALA A 108 12.41 11.63 2.12
CA ALA A 108 11.17 12.16 1.56
C ALA A 108 10.17 12.58 2.66
N VAL A 109 9.99 11.75 3.71
CA VAL A 109 9.14 12.10 4.86
C VAL A 109 9.66 13.33 5.58
N TRP A 110 10.96 13.42 5.83
CA TRP A 110 11.59 14.58 6.45
C TRP A 110 11.36 15.84 5.61
N ALA A 111 11.57 15.77 4.29
CA ALA A 111 11.34 16.88 3.38
C ALA A 111 9.88 17.38 3.43
N PHE A 112 8.89 16.48 3.43
CA PHE A 112 7.49 16.87 3.62
C PHE A 112 7.23 17.55 4.96
N ARG A 113 7.94 17.13 6.02
CA ARG A 113 7.78 17.75 7.35
C ARG A 113 8.35 19.16 7.37
N GLU A 114 9.56 19.35 6.85
CA GLU A 114 10.21 20.65 6.75
C GLU A 114 9.43 21.62 5.84
N ALA A 115 8.82 21.11 4.77
CA ALA A 115 7.92 21.89 3.92
C ALA A 115 6.59 22.27 4.62
N GLY A 116 6.32 21.78 5.83
CA GLY A 116 5.09 22.04 6.57
C GLY A 116 3.86 21.31 6.02
N GLU A 117 4.03 20.36 5.10
CA GLU A 117 2.94 19.63 4.45
C GLU A 117 2.32 18.55 5.34
N ILE A 118 3.10 18.05 6.31
CA ILE A 118 2.71 17.00 7.24
C ILE A 118 2.95 17.39 8.69
N THR A 119 2.13 16.87 9.60
CA THR A 119 2.31 17.00 11.05
C THR A 119 3.39 16.03 11.57
N ASP A 120 3.84 16.19 12.82
CA ASP A 120 4.77 15.22 13.43
C ASP A 120 4.18 13.80 13.51
N HIS A 121 2.85 13.70 13.67
CA HIS A 121 2.19 12.39 13.68
C HIS A 121 2.11 11.78 12.29
N ASP A 122 1.85 12.59 11.27
CA ASP A 122 1.89 12.16 9.88
C ASP A 122 3.31 11.72 9.48
N MET A 123 4.35 12.42 9.94
CA MET A 123 5.74 11.98 9.80
C MET A 123 5.96 10.61 10.43
N ARG A 124 5.51 10.40 11.68
CA ARG A 124 5.62 9.09 12.34
C ARG A 124 4.96 7.98 11.52
N ILE A 125 3.76 8.22 10.98
CA ILE A 125 3.06 7.25 10.12
C ILE A 125 3.85 6.99 8.84
N GLY A 126 4.36 8.05 8.19
CA GLY A 126 5.18 7.94 6.98
C GLY A 126 6.45 7.11 7.20
N LEU A 127 7.12 7.26 8.36
CA LEU A 127 8.30 6.46 8.70
C LEU A 127 7.97 4.97 8.87
N GLU A 128 6.82 4.63 9.47
CA GLU A 128 6.38 3.23 9.58
C GLU A 128 6.01 2.65 8.20
N ILE A 129 5.33 3.42 7.33
CA ILE A 129 5.04 3.00 5.94
C ILE A 129 6.34 2.76 5.18
N ALA A 130 7.32 3.67 5.32
CA ALA A 130 8.63 3.53 4.70
C ALA A 130 9.34 2.24 5.16
N TYR A 131 9.30 1.95 6.47
CA TYR A 131 9.90 0.74 7.02
C TYR A 131 9.31 -0.54 6.44
N VAL A 132 7.98 -0.63 6.35
CA VAL A 132 7.30 -1.81 5.77
C VAL A 132 7.61 -1.95 4.29
N LEU A 133 7.52 -0.87 3.50
CA LEU A 133 7.76 -0.91 2.06
C LEU A 133 9.22 -1.22 1.68
N SER A 134 10.16 -0.90 2.57
CA SER A 134 11.56 -1.26 2.42
C SER A 134 11.88 -2.70 2.82
N GLY A 135 10.92 -3.44 3.41
CA GLY A 135 11.18 -4.76 3.99
C GLY A 135 12.03 -4.71 5.26
N GLY A 136 11.97 -3.59 6.00
CA GLY A 136 12.78 -3.32 7.17
C GLY A 136 14.20 -2.86 6.84
N GLU A 137 15.09 -2.97 7.82
CA GLU A 137 16.51 -2.65 7.67
C GLU A 137 17.30 -3.82 7.07
N GLY A 138 18.48 -3.54 6.51
CA GLY A 138 19.40 -4.53 5.95
C GLY A 138 19.64 -4.37 4.45
N ALA A 139 20.34 -5.33 3.86
CA ALA A 139 20.62 -5.34 2.44
C ALA A 139 19.37 -5.71 1.61
N PRO A 140 19.33 -5.33 0.31
CA PRO A 140 18.33 -5.82 -0.62
C PRO A 140 18.29 -7.34 -0.65
N ARG A 141 17.08 -7.92 -0.61
CA ARG A 141 16.87 -9.37 -0.55
C ARG A 141 15.50 -9.75 -1.10
N GLU A 142 15.33 -11.04 -1.41
CA GLU A 142 13.99 -11.60 -1.63
C GLU A 142 13.37 -11.97 -0.29
N VAL A 143 12.09 -11.66 -0.10
CA VAL A 143 11.28 -12.07 1.04
C VAL A 143 10.00 -12.72 0.58
N PHE A 144 9.35 -13.47 1.47
CA PHE A 144 8.01 -13.98 1.26
C PHE A 144 6.96 -12.95 1.68
N GLU A 145 5.73 -13.18 1.23
CA GLU A 145 4.59 -12.36 1.61
C GLU A 145 4.42 -12.22 3.14
N TRP A 146 4.63 -13.30 3.89
CA TRP A 146 4.47 -13.32 5.35
C TRP A 146 5.43 -12.37 6.06
N ASP A 147 6.67 -12.24 5.57
CA ASP A 147 7.66 -11.34 6.16
C ASP A 147 7.16 -9.88 6.13
N LEU A 148 6.54 -9.47 5.03
CA LEU A 148 5.98 -8.12 4.91
C LEU A 148 4.69 -7.95 5.71
N LEU A 149 3.83 -8.98 5.76
CA LEU A 149 2.61 -8.93 6.57
C LEU A 149 2.91 -8.82 8.07
N ASP A 150 3.98 -9.46 8.54
CA ASP A 150 4.42 -9.33 9.93
C ASP A 150 4.91 -7.90 10.24
N LEU A 151 5.70 -7.30 9.34
CA LEU A 151 6.11 -5.88 9.46
C LEU A 151 4.88 -4.95 9.43
N GLU A 152 3.94 -5.18 8.51
CA GLU A 152 2.71 -4.41 8.36
C GLU A 152 1.88 -4.45 9.65
N ARG A 153 1.74 -5.64 10.26
CA ARG A 153 1.04 -5.85 11.54
C ARG A 153 1.74 -5.13 12.69
N GLU A 154 3.05 -5.29 12.83
CA GLU A 154 3.81 -4.67 13.91
C GLU A 154 3.70 -3.14 13.85
N ALA A 155 3.94 -2.58 12.67
CA ALA A 155 3.84 -1.14 12.41
C ALA A 155 2.43 -0.61 12.71
N PHE A 156 1.38 -1.34 12.33
CA PHE A 156 0.00 -0.98 12.64
C PHE A 156 -0.27 -0.95 14.15
N LEU A 157 0.13 -2.00 14.89
CA LEU A 157 -0.06 -2.08 16.34
C LEU A 157 0.70 -0.96 17.06
N LYS A 158 1.92 -0.65 16.60
CA LYS A 158 2.72 0.47 17.11
C LYS A 158 2.02 1.80 16.92
N LEU A 159 1.42 2.06 15.76
CA LEU A 159 0.65 3.29 15.51
C LEU A 159 -0.65 3.32 16.31
N LEU A 160 -1.37 2.20 16.40
CA LEU A 160 -2.61 2.07 17.16
C LEU A 160 -2.41 2.38 18.65
N GLY A 161 -1.25 2.02 19.20
CA GLY A 161 -0.86 2.33 20.57
C GLY A 161 -0.61 3.82 20.84
N THR A 162 -0.57 4.68 19.82
CA THR A 162 -0.31 6.11 20.02
C THR A 162 -1.59 6.87 20.38
N ARG A 163 -1.47 7.80 21.33
CA ARG A 163 -2.57 8.67 21.76
C ARG A 163 -3.18 9.47 20.60
N LYS A 164 -2.35 10.05 19.73
CA LYS A 164 -2.82 10.81 18.56
C LYS A 164 -3.64 9.96 17.60
N THR A 165 -3.24 8.71 17.34
CA THR A 165 -4.05 7.79 16.52
C THR A 165 -5.39 7.48 17.19
N GLN A 166 -5.41 7.20 18.49
CA GLN A 166 -6.66 6.94 19.23
C GLN A 166 -7.61 8.16 19.21
N GLU A 167 -7.07 9.36 19.37
CA GLU A 167 -7.82 10.62 19.25
C GLU A 167 -8.41 10.80 17.84
N ARG A 168 -7.61 10.55 16.80
CA ARG A 168 -8.08 10.59 15.40
C ARG A 168 -9.19 9.57 15.15
N ILE A 169 -9.06 8.34 15.65
CA ILE A 169 -10.10 7.31 15.54
C ILE A 169 -11.37 7.75 16.25
N ALA A 170 -11.28 8.15 17.52
CA ALA A 170 -12.42 8.58 18.32
C ALA A 170 -13.15 9.76 17.68
N TYR A 171 -12.41 10.75 17.17
CA TYR A 171 -12.99 11.90 16.47
C TYR A 171 -13.70 11.49 15.19
N THR A 172 -13.07 10.66 14.35
CA THR A 172 -13.68 10.20 13.09
C THR A 172 -14.92 9.35 13.34
N LEU A 173 -14.92 8.46 14.34
CA LEU A 173 -16.12 7.69 14.69
C LEU A 173 -17.27 8.56 15.21
N LYS A 174 -16.97 9.62 15.99
CA LYS A 174 -17.98 10.54 16.52
C LYS A 174 -18.54 11.49 15.48
N THR A 175 -17.72 11.95 14.53
CA THR A 175 -18.07 13.09 13.65
C THR A 175 -18.21 12.71 12.18
N GLY A 176 -17.74 11.52 11.79
CA GLY A 176 -17.59 11.12 10.39
C GLY A 176 -16.48 11.87 9.63
N LYS A 177 -15.74 12.78 10.27
CA LYS A 177 -14.72 13.62 9.63
C LYS A 177 -13.30 13.23 10.07
N PRO A 178 -12.28 13.40 9.21
CA PRO A 178 -10.90 13.17 9.60
C PRO A 178 -10.40 14.26 10.57
N LEU A 179 -9.67 13.86 11.61
CA LEU A 179 -8.87 14.75 12.45
C LEU A 179 -7.42 14.74 11.96
N ARG A 180 -6.79 15.92 11.90
CA ARG A 180 -5.37 16.08 11.57
C ARG A 180 -4.68 16.90 12.66
N ASN A 181 -3.80 16.26 13.43
CA ASN A 181 -3.14 16.76 14.64
C ASN A 181 -1.76 16.12 14.84
#